data_AF-A0A6M0F9Q5-F1
#
_entry.id   AF-A0A6M0F9Q5-F1
#
_cell.length_a   1.000
_cell.length_b   1.000
_cell.length_c   1.000
_cell.angle_alpha   90.00
_cell.angle_beta   90.00
_cell.angle_gamma   90.00
#
_symmetry.space_group_name_H-M   'P 1'
#
loop_
_entity.id
_entity.type
_entity.pdbx_description
1 polymer ?
#
loop_
_entity_poly.entity_id
_entity_poly.type
_entity_poly.pdbx_seq_one_letter_code
_entity_poly.pdbx_strand_id
1 'polypeptide(L)'
;KAEIRRHEPHRFLDSLLVSALIEARSHERLGLLGLHCPEPELAKFYRGLMASEARHYGVYWTLAVQDFDQDTVNQRLDELANVESDILSTLHPEPRIHS
;
A
#
# COMPACT_ATOMS: atom_id res chain seq x y z
N LYS A 1 3.71 3.69 12.33
CA LYS A 1 4.44 2.86 13.33
C LYS A 1 3.57 2.38 14.49
N ALA A 2 2.38 2.95 14.74
CA ALA A 2 1.51 2.50 15.82
C ALA A 2 1.06 1.04 15.65
N GLU A 3 0.69 0.65 14.42
CA GLU A 3 0.14 -0.68 14.14
C GLU A 3 1.16 -1.80 13.94
N ILE A 4 2.46 -1.49 13.82
CA ILE A 4 3.48 -2.53 13.64
C ILE A 4 3.81 -3.14 14.99
N ARG A 5 3.51 -4.43 15.15
CA ARG A 5 3.89 -5.21 16.34
C ARG A 5 5.39 -5.15 16.58
N ARG A 6 5.82 -5.14 17.84
CA ARG A 6 7.22 -4.82 18.21
C ARG A 6 8.17 -6.02 18.16
N HIS A 7 7.65 -7.23 18.35
CA HIS A 7 8.46 -8.43 18.52
C HIS A 7 8.42 -9.30 17.26
N GLU A 8 9.55 -9.94 16.97
CA GLU A 8 9.64 -10.94 15.91
C GLU A 8 8.90 -12.23 16.29
N PRO A 9 8.34 -12.96 15.31
CA PRO A 9 8.38 -12.70 13.87
C PRO A 9 7.25 -11.75 13.38
N HIS A 10 6.36 -11.32 14.28
CA HIS A 10 5.19 -10.52 13.93
C HIS A 10 5.52 -9.12 13.41
N ARG A 11 6.60 -8.52 13.90
CA ARG A 11 7.10 -7.25 13.40
C ARG A 11 7.47 -7.33 11.93
N PHE A 12 8.15 -8.40 11.52
CA PHE A 12 8.50 -8.63 10.13
C PHE A 12 7.26 -8.77 9.24
N LEU A 13 6.30 -9.62 9.62
CA LEU A 13 5.03 -9.76 8.89
C LEU A 13 4.32 -8.42 8.73
N ASP A 14 4.14 -7.67 9.83
CA ASP A 14 3.46 -6.36 9.78
C ASP A 14 4.20 -5.36 8.89
N SER A 15 5.54 -5.41 8.86
CA SER A 15 6.34 -4.52 8.01
C SER A 15 6.14 -4.82 6.53
N LEU A 16 6.07 -6.10 6.14
CA LEU A 16 5.74 -6.52 4.78
C LEU A 16 4.33 -6.06 4.39
N LEU A 17 3.33 -6.33 5.23
CA LEU A 17 1.94 -6.02 4.92
C LEU A 17 1.65 -4.51 4.87
N VAL A 18 2.23 -3.73 5.79
CA VAL A 18 2.15 -2.26 5.71
C VAL A 18 2.79 -1.75 4.43
N SER A 19 3.94 -2.31 4.02
CA SER A 19 4.58 -1.92 2.76
C SER A 19 3.71 -2.28 1.56
N ALA A 20 3.11 -3.48 1.55
CA ALA A 20 2.18 -3.90 0.50
C ALA A 20 0.97 -2.96 0.37
N LEU A 21 0.37 -2.55 1.50
CA LEU A 21 -0.76 -1.62 1.51
C LEU A 21 -0.38 -0.22 0.99
N ILE A 22 0.79 0.29 1.37
CA ILE A 22 1.28 1.59 0.88
C ILE A 22 1.45 1.57 -0.64
N GLU A 23 2.10 0.53 -1.17
CA GLU A 23 2.29 0.37 -2.62
C GLU A 23 0.95 0.17 -3.34
N ALA A 24 0.01 -0.59 -2.77
CA ALA A 24 -1.32 -0.77 -3.34
C ALA A 24 -2.11 0.55 -3.42
N ARG A 25 -2.03 1.40 -2.38
CA ARG A 25 -2.67 2.72 -2.39
C ARG A 25 -1.98 3.68 -3.35
N SER A 26 -0.64 3.64 -3.43
CA SER A 26 0.13 4.40 -4.42
C SER A 26 -0.28 4.02 -5.84
N HIS A 27 -0.40 2.72 -6.12
CA HIS A 27 -0.86 2.20 -7.41
C HIS A 27 -2.22 2.79 -7.81
N GLU A 28 -3.22 2.68 -6.94
CA GLU A 28 -4.57 3.20 -7.18
C GLU A 28 -4.55 4.71 -7.45
N ARG A 29 -3.94 5.50 -6.56
CA ARG A 29 -3.95 6.96 -6.66
C ARG A 29 -3.13 7.48 -7.84
N LEU A 30 -1.98 6.89 -8.14
CA LEU A 30 -1.21 7.22 -9.34
C LEU A 30 -1.96 6.84 -10.62
N GLY A 31 -2.74 5.76 -10.59
CA GLY A 31 -3.65 5.40 -11.68
C GLY A 31 -4.71 6.48 -11.92
N LEU A 32 -5.37 6.96 -10.86
CA LEU A 32 -6.35 8.05 -10.95
C LEU A 32 -5.72 9.35 -11.45
N LEU A 33 -4.54 9.72 -10.95
CA LEU A 33 -3.79 10.88 -11.45
C LEU A 33 -3.45 10.71 -12.92
N GLY A 34 -2.95 9.53 -13.33
CA GLY A 34 -2.65 9.23 -14.72
C GLY A 34 -3.88 9.23 -15.64
N LEU A 35 -5.07 8.93 -15.12
CA LEU A 35 -6.32 8.94 -15.88
C LEU A 35 -6.89 10.37 -16.06
N HIS A 36 -6.79 11.19 -15.01
CA HIS A 36 -7.43 12.51 -14.97
C HIS A 36 -6.48 13.70 -15.19
N CYS A 37 -5.17 13.46 -15.27
CA CYS A 37 -4.19 14.51 -15.52
C CYS A 37 -4.36 15.07 -16.96
N PRO A 38 -4.56 16.39 -17.11
CA PRO A 38 -4.77 17.02 -18.42
C PRO A 38 -3.47 17.14 -19.23
N GLU A 39 -2.31 17.07 -18.56
CA GLU A 39 -1.00 17.19 -19.20
C GLU A 39 -0.49 15.80 -19.64
N PRO A 40 -0.36 15.53 -20.96
CA PRO A 40 -0.11 14.17 -21.46
C PRO A 40 1.19 13.53 -20.96
N GLU A 41 2.28 14.30 -20.88
CA GLU A 41 3.58 13.79 -20.42
C GLU A 41 3.56 13.46 -18.93
N LEU A 42 2.92 14.30 -18.12
CA LEU A 42 2.75 14.04 -16.69
C LEU A 42 1.81 12.85 -16.44
N ALA A 43 0.73 12.74 -17.21
CA ALA A 43 -0.17 11.58 -17.17
C ALA A 43 0.56 10.26 -17.52
N LYS A 44 1.43 10.30 -18.53
CA LYS A 44 2.28 9.17 -18.92
C LYS A 44 3.28 8.81 -17.82
N PHE A 45 3.87 9.81 -17.18
CA PHE A 45 4.76 9.60 -16.04
C PHE A 45 4.04 8.88 -14.87
N TYR A 46 2.85 9.35 -14.47
CA TYR A 46 2.07 8.69 -13.41
C TYR A 46 1.68 7.26 -13.74
N ARG A 47 1.28 6.98 -14.98
CA ARG A 47 1.00 5.60 -15.43
C ARG A 47 2.24 4.70 -15.38
N GLY A 48 3.42 5.27 -15.68
CA GLY A 48 4.69 4.57 -15.53
C GLY A 48 4.98 4.18 -14.09
N LEU A 49 4.79 5.10 -13.15
CA LEU A 49 4.94 4.82 -11.71
C LEU A 49 3.88 3.82 -11.21
N MET A 50 2.61 4.00 -11.56
CA MET A 50 1.53 3.05 -11.23
C MET A 50 1.90 1.60 -11.59
N ALA A 51 2.56 1.39 -12.75
CA ALA A 51 2.99 0.07 -13.17
C ALA A 51 4.12 -0.52 -12.30
N SER A 52 4.99 0.29 -11.69
CA SER A 52 6.00 -0.22 -10.73
C SER A 52 5.38 -0.63 -9.40
N GLU A 53 4.46 0.17 -8.86
CA GLU A 53 3.79 -0.11 -7.58
C GLU A 53 3.05 -1.45 -7.61
N ALA A 54 2.45 -1.81 -8.75
CA ALA A 54 1.80 -3.11 -8.97
C ALA A 54 2.74 -4.29 -8.71
N ARG A 55 4.02 -4.15 -9.10
CA ARG A 55 5.02 -5.20 -8.87
C ARG A 55 5.49 -5.20 -7.43
N HIS A 56 5.65 -4.02 -6.83
CA HIS A 56 6.14 -3.90 -5.46
C HIS A 56 5.15 -4.50 -4.44
N TYR A 57 3.85 -4.20 -4.53
CA TYR A 57 2.89 -4.80 -3.59
C TYR A 57 2.89 -6.33 -3.69
N GLY A 58 2.98 -6.88 -4.92
CA GLY A 58 3.01 -8.32 -5.16
C GLY A 58 4.25 -8.99 -4.54
N VAL A 59 5.40 -8.31 -4.57
CA VAL A 59 6.64 -8.79 -3.91
C VAL A 59 6.45 -8.88 -2.40
N TYR A 60 5.94 -7.82 -1.75
CA TYR A 60 5.72 -7.84 -0.30
C TYR A 60 4.72 -8.91 0.14
N TRP A 61 3.64 -9.09 -0.62
CA TRP A 61 2.68 -10.16 -0.38
C TRP A 61 3.33 -11.55 -0.49
N THR A 62 4.08 -11.77 -1.57
CA THR A 62 4.76 -13.05 -1.83
C THR A 62 5.72 -13.41 -0.70
N LEU A 63 6.52 -12.44 -0.24
CA LEU A 63 7.43 -12.64 0.89
C LEU A 63 6.66 -12.98 2.18
N ALA A 64 5.51 -12.34 2.42
CA ALA A 64 4.71 -12.61 3.62
C ALA A 64 4.16 -14.05 3.61
N VAL A 65 3.58 -14.52 2.50
CA VAL A 65 3.02 -15.89 2.42
C VAL A 65 4.09 -16.98 2.27
N GLN A 66 5.35 -16.61 1.99
CA GLN A 66 6.48 -17.54 1.99
C GLN A 66 6.93 -17.90 3.41
N ASP A 67 6.95 -16.93 4.31
CA ASP A 67 7.49 -17.09 5.67
C ASP A 67 6.41 -17.30 6.75
N PHE A 68 5.12 -17.10 6.41
CA PHE A 68 3.99 -17.20 7.33
C PHE A 68 2.82 -17.99 6.72
N ASP A 69 2.00 -18.57 7.60
CA ASP A 69 0.75 -19.22 7.22
C ASP A 69 -0.21 -18.23 6.54
N GLN A 70 -0.79 -18.64 5.41
CA GLN A 70 -1.58 -17.74 4.56
C GLN A 70 -2.84 -17.21 5.25
N ASP A 71 -3.50 -17.98 6.11
CA ASP A 71 -4.67 -17.51 6.86
C ASP A 71 -4.27 -16.43 7.87
N THR A 72 -3.12 -16.61 8.52
CA THR A 72 -2.53 -15.59 9.41
C THR A 72 -2.19 -14.30 8.64
N VAL A 73 -1.65 -14.43 7.42
CA VAL A 73 -1.35 -13.27 6.55
C VAL A 73 -2.63 -12.55 6.13
N ASN A 74 -3.63 -13.28 5.63
CA ASN A 74 -4.92 -12.74 5.20
C ASN A 74 -5.61 -11.99 6.35
N GLN A 75 -5.73 -12.62 7.51
CA GLN A 75 -6.36 -12.02 8.69
C GLN A 75 -5.67 -10.72 9.07
N ARG A 76 -4.33 -10.72 9.10
CA ARG A 76 -3.58 -9.51 9.48
C ARG A 76 -3.66 -8.43 8.42
N LEU A 77 -3.70 -8.80 7.14
CA LEU A 77 -3.88 -7.84 6.05
C LEU A 77 -5.24 -7.14 6.18
N ASP A 78 -6.32 -7.87 6.46
CA ASP A 78 -7.66 -7.30 6.64
C ASP A 78 -7.70 -6.30 7.81
N GLU A 79 -7.06 -6.64 8.94
CA GLU A 79 -6.93 -5.73 10.08
C GLU A 79 -6.22 -4.42 9.68
N LEU A 80 -5.07 -4.52 9.01
CA LEU A 80 -4.28 -3.36 8.60
C LEU A 80 -4.97 -2.55 7.49
N ALA A 81 -5.71 -3.19 6.59
CA ALA A 81 -6.48 -2.53 5.54
C ALA A 81 -7.60 -1.66 6.11
N ASN A 82 -8.28 -2.13 7.17
CA ASN A 82 -9.27 -1.31 7.87
C ASN A 82 -8.63 -0.05 8.48
N VAL A 83 -7.47 -0.20 9.13
CA VAL A 83 -6.74 0.96 9.68
C VAL A 83 -6.29 1.93 8.58
N GLU A 84 -5.81 1.41 7.46
CA GLU A 84 -5.42 2.24 6.31
C GLU A 84 -6.61 3.04 5.76
N SER A 85 -7.78 2.41 5.62
CA SER A 85 -9.01 3.09 5.23
C SER A 85 -9.40 4.20 6.23
N ASP A 86 -9.29 3.94 7.52
CA ASP A 86 -9.59 4.93 8.56
C ASP A 86 -8.66 6.15 8.49
N ILE A 87 -7.36 5.92 8.24
CA ILE A 87 -6.38 6.99 8.04
C ILE A 87 -6.80 7.87 6.85
N LEU A 88 -7.18 7.26 5.73
CA LEU A 88 -7.59 8.01 4.53
C LEU A 88 -8.95 8.70 4.67
N SER A 89 -9.82 8.23 5.57
CA SER A 89 -11.09 8.90 5.84
C SER A 89 -10.92 10.26 6.53
N THR A 90 -9.76 10.50 7.14
CA THR A 90 -9.45 11.74 7.83
C THR A 90 -8.81 12.73 6.86
N LEU A 91 -9.51 13.82 6.54
CA LEU A 91 -8.97 14.86 5.66
C LEU A 91 -7.70 15.50 6.26
N HIS A 92 -6.62 15.46 5.50
CA HIS A 92 -5.44 16.28 5.79
C HIS A 92 -5.60 17.67 5.14
N PRO A 93 -5.11 18.75 5.79
CA PRO A 93 -5.27 20.12 5.27
C PRO A 93 -4.55 20.37 3.94
N GLU A 94 -3.56 19.56 3.59
CA GLU A 94 -2.79 19.71 2.36
C GLU A 94 -2.82 18.42 1.53
N PRO A 95 -2.86 18.53 0.19
CA PRO A 95 -2.81 17.37 -0.68
C PRO A 95 -1.44 16.68 -0.62
N ARG A 96 -1.47 15.36 -0.53
CA ARG A 96 -0.35 14.42 -0.59
C ARG A 96 -0.80 13.20 -1.37
N ILE A 97 0.16 12.37 -1.78
CA ILE A 97 -0.17 11.08 -2.40
C ILE A 97 -1.01 10.21 -1.45
N HIS A 98 -0.92 10.35 -0.13
CA HIS A 98 -1.67 9.53 0.84
C HIS A 98 -2.50 10.37 1.83
N SER A 99 -3.00 11.54 1.40
CA SER A 99 -3.95 12.34 2.18
C SER A 99 -5.29 12.60 1.52
#